data_AF-A0A920V6X1-F1
#
_entry.id   AF-A0A920V6X1-F1
#
_cell.length_a   1.000
_cell.length_b   1.000
_cell.length_c   1.000
_cell.angle_alpha   90.00
_cell.angle_beta   90.00
_cell.angle_gamma   90.00
#
_symmetry.space_group_name_H-M   'P 1'
#
loop_
_entity.id
_entity.type
_entity.pdbx_description
1 polymer ?
#
loop_
_entity_poly.entity_id
_entity_poly.type
_entity_poly.pdbx_seq_one_letter_code
_entity_poly.pdbx_strand_id
1 'polypeptide(L)'
;MIKRFIKKTLKWTSIALALLIAITYVPATMGAYGLFWERWTTSILGNPLSPRFSWYKPLELTAGNFTEPLATITTDESGIPMEVFEAASKYAEEHKSKSLIVQHKGNIIYEDYWKNTQGDSLFGLHSLTKTMNALLMGHAIEDGYIESVDIPASNFINEWKGTEKENITIRDLLNMAGGLKEDYNFSPTSQRIQRIMGTDITTAAIIVPVDAPAGTVFFSC
;
A
#
# COMPACT_ATOMS: atom_id res chain seq x y z
N MET A 1 -47.39 -18.69 -17.99
CA MET A 1 -46.36 -18.64 -19.06
C MET A 1 -45.13 -17.85 -18.65
N ILE A 2 -45.30 -16.63 -18.11
CA ILE A 2 -44.22 -15.71 -17.70
C ILE A 2 -43.24 -16.30 -16.66
N LYS A 3 -43.74 -16.94 -15.59
CA LYS A 3 -42.88 -17.54 -14.54
C LYS A 3 -41.90 -18.60 -15.06
N ARG A 4 -42.30 -19.37 -16.08
CA ARG A 4 -41.50 -20.46 -16.67
C ARG A 4 -40.41 -19.90 -17.60
N PHE A 5 -40.71 -18.78 -18.28
CA PHE A 5 -39.75 -18.04 -19.09
C PHE A 5 -38.67 -17.38 -18.23
N ILE A 6 -39.07 -16.66 -17.17
CA ILE A 6 -38.15 -16.01 -16.22
C ILE A 6 -37.22 -17.03 -15.55
N LYS A 7 -37.73 -18.19 -15.13
CA LYS A 7 -36.91 -19.24 -14.52
C LYS A 7 -35.88 -19.82 -15.50
N LYS A 8 -36.22 -19.87 -16.79
CA LYS A 8 -35.34 -20.37 -17.86
C LYS A 8 -34.25 -19.35 -18.18
N THR A 9 -34.59 -18.07 -18.34
CA THR A 9 -33.60 -17.00 -18.58
C THR A 9 -32.63 -16.87 -17.42
N LEU A 10 -33.13 -16.87 -16.17
CA LEU A 10 -32.29 -16.79 -14.98
C LEU A 10 -31.29 -17.95 -14.89
N LYS A 11 -31.74 -19.18 -15.21
CA LYS A 11 -30.85 -20.36 -15.24
C LYS A 11 -29.73 -20.20 -16.26
N TRP A 12 -30.03 -19.75 -17.48
CA TRP A 12 -29.02 -19.59 -18.52
C TRP A 12 -28.07 -18.42 -18.24
N THR A 13 -28.56 -17.32 -17.67
CA THR A 13 -27.68 -16.21 -17.24
C THR A 13 -26.74 -16.64 -16.11
N SER A 14 -27.20 -17.45 -15.15
CA SER A 14 -26.33 -17.98 -14.08
C SER A 14 -25.27 -18.93 -14.61
N ILE A 15 -25.61 -19.79 -15.59
CA ILE A 15 -24.65 -20.69 -16.24
C ILE A 15 -23.62 -19.90 -17.04
N ALA A 16 -24.04 -18.89 -17.80
CA ALA A 16 -23.13 -18.03 -18.56
C ALA A 16 -22.15 -17.29 -17.63
N LEU A 17 -22.63 -16.77 -16.50
CA LEU A 17 -21.79 -16.12 -15.51
C LEU A 17 -20.79 -17.10 -14.87
N ALA A 18 -21.24 -18.31 -14.53
CA ALA A 18 -20.35 -19.35 -13.97
C ALA A 18 -19.26 -19.77 -14.96
N LEU A 19 -19.59 -19.89 -16.25
CA LEU A 19 -18.61 -20.19 -17.31
C LEU A 19 -17.63 -19.03 -17.52
N LEU A 20 -18.11 -17.78 -17.48
CA LEU A 20 -17.25 -16.60 -17.56
C LEU A 20 -16.24 -16.58 -16.40
N ILE A 21 -16.70 -16.86 -15.17
CA ILE A 21 -15.85 -16.99 -14.00
C ILE A 21 -14.85 -18.13 -14.20
N ALA A 22 -15.29 -19.32 -14.63
CA ALA A 22 -14.40 -20.46 -14.84
C ALA A 22 -13.32 -20.20 -15.90
N ILE A 23 -13.64 -19.49 -16.98
CA ILE A 23 -12.69 -19.18 -18.07
C ILE A 23 -11.70 -18.08 -17.67
N THR A 24 -12.11 -17.10 -16.86
CA THR A 24 -11.25 -15.95 -16.52
C THR A 24 -10.52 -16.14 -15.19
N TYR A 25 -11.20 -16.61 -14.15
CA TYR A 25 -10.67 -16.72 -12.81
C TYR A 25 -9.74 -17.93 -12.62
N VAL A 26 -10.12 -19.11 -13.11
CA VAL A 26 -9.32 -20.34 -12.90
C VAL A 26 -7.96 -20.25 -13.59
N PRO A 27 -7.84 -19.80 -14.86
CA PRO A 27 -6.52 -19.70 -15.46
C PRO A 27 -5.72 -18.51 -14.89
N ALA A 28 -6.36 -17.44 -14.39
CA ALA A 28 -5.65 -16.36 -13.69
C ALA A 28 -4.98 -16.85 -12.40
N THR A 29 -5.68 -17.65 -11.59
CA THR A 29 -5.12 -18.22 -10.34
C THR A 29 -4.06 -19.29 -10.60
N MET A 30 -4.06 -19.89 -11.80
CA MET A 30 -3.01 -20.78 -12.27
C MET A 30 -1.87 -20.04 -13.00
N GLY A 31 -1.89 -18.70 -13.04
CA GLY A 31 -0.86 -17.87 -13.67
C GLY A 31 -0.88 -17.88 -15.22
N ALA A 32 -1.87 -18.51 -15.85
CA ALA A 32 -1.95 -18.68 -17.30
C ALA A 32 -2.16 -17.37 -18.07
N TYR A 33 -2.69 -16.33 -17.40
CA TYR A 33 -2.82 -14.98 -17.97
C TYR A 33 -1.66 -14.03 -17.62
N GLY A 34 -0.62 -14.53 -16.94
CA GLY A 34 0.49 -13.71 -16.44
C GLY A 34 0.20 -13.04 -15.09
N LEU A 35 1.29 -12.61 -14.43
CA LEU A 35 1.30 -12.15 -13.04
C LEU A 35 0.33 -10.98 -12.77
N PHE A 36 0.17 -10.04 -13.71
CA PHE A 36 -0.76 -8.92 -13.57
C PHE A 36 -2.22 -9.39 -13.39
N TRP A 37 -2.70 -10.26 -14.28
CA TRP A 37 -4.10 -10.71 -14.26
C TRP A 37 -4.40 -11.61 -13.06
N GLU A 38 -3.41 -12.38 -12.60
CA GLU A 38 -3.50 -13.08 -11.33
C GLU A 38 -3.75 -12.08 -10.18
N ARG A 39 -2.89 -11.06 -10.05
CA ARG A 39 -2.99 -10.02 -9.00
C ARG A 39 -4.32 -9.28 -9.07
N TRP A 40 -4.70 -8.82 -10.26
CA TRP A 40 -5.92 -8.04 -10.46
C TRP A 40 -7.19 -8.80 -10.10
N THR A 41 -7.36 -10.02 -10.64
CA THR A 41 -8.60 -10.79 -10.44
C THR A 41 -8.76 -11.29 -9.01
N THR A 42 -7.67 -11.72 -8.39
CA THR A 42 -7.67 -12.15 -6.98
C THR A 42 -7.84 -10.97 -6.02
N SER A 43 -7.36 -9.77 -6.37
CA SER A 43 -7.62 -8.55 -5.61
C SER A 43 -9.10 -8.16 -5.62
N ILE A 44 -9.79 -8.28 -6.75
CA ILE A 44 -11.24 -7.96 -6.86
C ILE A 44 -12.09 -8.94 -6.04
N LEU A 45 -11.70 -10.21 -6.03
CA LEU A 45 -12.45 -11.26 -5.34
C LEU A 45 -12.08 -11.36 -3.85
N GLY A 46 -10.98 -10.73 -3.44
CA GLY A 46 -10.49 -10.65 -2.08
C GLY A 46 -10.62 -9.24 -1.48
N ASN A 47 -9.77 -8.94 -0.50
CA ASN A 47 -9.62 -7.59 -0.01
C ASN A 47 -8.51 -6.88 -0.82
N PRO A 48 -8.83 -5.88 -1.66
CA PRO A 48 -7.83 -5.17 -2.45
C PRO A 48 -6.83 -4.37 -1.61
N LEU A 49 -7.18 -4.05 -0.36
CA LEU A 49 -6.29 -3.41 0.60
C LEU A 49 -5.42 -4.42 1.36
N SER A 50 -5.51 -5.72 1.07
CA SER A 50 -4.65 -6.73 1.71
C SER A 50 -4.30 -7.80 0.68
N PRO A 51 -3.47 -7.43 -0.32
CA PRO A 51 -3.01 -8.38 -1.33
C PRO A 51 -2.24 -9.54 -0.70
N ARG A 52 -2.13 -10.65 -1.45
CA ARG A 52 -1.39 -11.83 -0.96
C ARG A 52 0.09 -11.48 -0.81
N PHE A 53 0.68 -11.82 0.34
CA PHE A 53 2.11 -11.59 0.58
C PHE A 53 3.01 -12.27 -0.46
N SER A 54 2.57 -13.38 -1.05
CA SER A 54 3.29 -14.08 -2.12
C SER A 54 3.49 -13.24 -3.39
N TRP A 55 2.78 -12.12 -3.55
CA TRP A 55 3.02 -11.19 -4.67
C TRP A 55 4.26 -10.33 -4.49
N TYR A 56 4.67 -10.11 -3.25
CA TYR A 56 5.83 -9.32 -2.92
C TYR A 56 7.06 -10.22 -2.96
N LYS A 57 8.03 -9.81 -3.78
CA LYS A 57 9.37 -10.36 -3.81
C LYS A 57 10.31 -9.24 -3.33
N PRO A 58 10.61 -9.16 -2.03
CA PRO A 58 11.58 -8.18 -1.54
C PRO A 58 12.87 -8.33 -2.33
N LEU A 59 13.36 -7.23 -2.90
CA LEU A 59 14.64 -7.23 -3.60
C LEU A 59 15.81 -7.30 -2.62
N GLU A 60 15.58 -6.74 -1.43
CA GLU A 60 16.54 -6.67 -0.35
C GLU A 60 15.79 -6.72 0.98
N LEU A 61 16.41 -7.36 1.98
CA LEU A 61 15.98 -7.25 3.36
C LEU A 61 16.77 -6.10 3.98
N THR A 62 16.06 -5.05 4.37
CA THR A 62 16.68 -4.04 5.22
C THR A 62 16.95 -4.69 6.58
N ALA A 63 18.23 -4.80 6.95
CA ALA A 63 18.61 -5.26 8.27
C ALA A 63 18.10 -4.24 9.30
N GLY A 64 16.96 -4.53 9.94
CA GLY A 64 16.58 -3.85 11.15
C GLY A 64 17.60 -4.14 12.26
N ASN A 65 17.64 -3.29 13.29
CA ASN A 65 18.34 -3.62 14.53
C ASN A 65 17.54 -4.70 15.30
N PHE A 66 17.48 -5.91 14.76
CA PHE A 66 16.87 -7.06 15.43
C PHE A 66 17.70 -7.54 16.64
N THR A 67 18.90 -6.99 16.80
CA THR A 67 19.81 -7.26 17.91
C THR A 67 19.37 -6.58 19.21
N GLU A 68 18.61 -5.49 19.14
CA GLU A 68 18.08 -4.80 20.32
C GLU A 68 16.58 -4.50 20.14
N PRO A 69 15.69 -5.51 20.30
CA PRO A 69 14.26 -5.25 20.33
C PRO A 69 13.92 -4.28 21.45
N LEU A 70 12.88 -3.45 21.23
CA LEU A 70 12.37 -2.58 22.29
C LEU A 70 12.04 -3.43 23.51
N ALA A 71 12.49 -2.99 24.68
CA ALA A 71 12.18 -3.68 25.92
C ALA A 71 10.66 -3.65 26.17
N THR A 72 10.11 -4.80 26.55
CA THR A 72 8.73 -4.92 26.98
C THR A 72 8.71 -4.96 28.50
N ILE A 73 7.97 -4.05 29.11
CA ILE A 73 7.69 -4.06 30.55
C ILE A 73 6.24 -4.43 30.79
N THR A 74 5.93 -4.88 32.01
CA THR A 74 4.55 -5.16 32.38
C THR A 74 3.73 -3.86 32.43
N THR A 75 2.42 -4.00 32.21
CA THR A 75 1.49 -2.87 32.30
C THR A 75 1.56 -2.18 33.67
N ASP A 76 1.75 -2.96 34.76
CA ASP A 76 1.87 -2.43 36.11
C ASP A 76 3.12 -1.54 36.28
N GLU A 77 4.25 -1.93 35.67
CA GLU A 77 5.50 -1.16 35.67
C GLU A 77 5.41 0.14 34.87
N SER A 78 4.42 0.27 33.98
CA SER A 78 4.22 1.49 33.18
C SER A 78 3.76 2.70 34.01
N GLY A 79 3.18 2.45 35.19
CA GLY A 79 2.54 3.46 36.04
C GLY A 79 1.22 4.01 35.47
N ILE A 80 0.69 3.41 34.41
CA ILE A 80 -0.59 3.75 33.79
C ILE A 80 -1.65 2.73 34.26
N PRO A 81 -2.83 3.16 34.71
CA PRO A 81 -3.89 2.24 35.14
C PRO A 81 -4.35 1.30 34.03
N MET A 82 -4.61 0.03 34.37
CA MET A 82 -5.04 -1.00 33.41
C MET A 82 -6.30 -0.59 32.64
N GLU A 83 -7.24 0.12 33.28
CA GLU A 83 -8.49 0.54 32.63
C GLU A 83 -8.27 1.40 31.37
N VAL A 84 -7.14 2.11 31.27
CA VAL A 84 -6.79 2.93 30.10
C VAL A 84 -6.49 2.03 28.90
N PHE A 85 -5.73 0.96 29.11
CA PHE A 85 -5.41 0.00 28.07
C PHE A 85 -6.62 -0.82 27.67
N GLU A 86 -7.43 -1.25 28.63
CA GLU A 86 -8.69 -1.95 28.35
C GLU A 86 -9.64 -1.09 27.50
N ALA A 87 -9.74 0.21 27.79
CA ALA A 87 -10.55 1.14 27.00
C ALA A 87 -10.02 1.28 25.56
N ALA A 88 -8.70 1.42 25.39
CA ALA A 88 -8.06 1.51 24.07
C ALA A 88 -8.20 0.21 23.27
N SER A 89 -7.97 -0.92 23.93
CA SER A 89 -8.14 -2.28 23.39
C SER A 89 -9.56 -2.50 22.91
N LYS A 90 -10.55 -2.24 23.76
CA LYS A 90 -11.97 -2.34 23.42
C LYS A 90 -12.33 -1.48 22.21
N TYR A 91 -11.89 -0.22 22.19
CA TYR A 91 -12.11 0.67 21.05
C TYR A 91 -11.50 0.11 19.76
N ALA A 92 -10.26 -0.39 19.83
CA ALA A 92 -9.57 -0.97 18.69
C ALA A 92 -10.27 -2.23 18.16
N GLU A 93 -10.74 -3.10 19.06
CA GLU A 93 -11.49 -4.32 18.72
C GLU A 93 -12.83 -3.99 18.06
N GLU A 94 -13.61 -3.05 18.62
CA GLU A 94 -14.88 -2.57 18.05
C GLU A 94 -14.70 -2.03 16.62
N HIS A 95 -13.56 -1.40 16.33
CA HIS A 95 -13.18 -0.90 15.01
C HIS A 95 -12.50 -1.94 14.12
N LYS A 96 -12.54 -3.23 14.50
CA LYS A 96 -12.03 -4.34 13.70
C LYS A 96 -10.52 -4.23 13.44
N SER A 97 -9.76 -3.71 14.40
CA SER A 97 -8.30 -3.72 14.35
C SER A 97 -7.75 -5.15 14.30
N LYS A 98 -6.48 -5.29 13.93
CA LYS A 98 -5.77 -6.58 13.98
C LYS A 98 -4.76 -6.60 15.12
N SER A 99 -4.13 -5.47 15.42
CA SER A 99 -3.20 -5.32 16.53
C SER A 99 -3.28 -3.92 17.12
N LEU A 100 -2.89 -3.80 18.38
CA LEU A 100 -2.68 -2.55 19.12
C LEU A 100 -1.37 -2.70 19.90
N ILE A 101 -0.45 -1.75 19.74
CA ILE A 101 0.81 -1.71 20.47
C ILE A 101 0.94 -0.30 21.07
N VAL A 102 1.24 -0.22 22.37
CA VAL A 102 1.48 1.04 23.08
C VAL A 102 2.93 1.10 23.55
N GLN A 103 3.64 2.13 23.11
CA GLN A 103 5.01 2.41 23.53
C GLN A 103 5.04 3.66 24.41
N HIS A 104 5.78 3.61 25.51
CA HIS A 104 6.00 4.75 26.40
C HIS A 104 7.43 4.74 26.95
N LYS A 105 8.12 5.88 26.85
CA LYS A 105 9.50 6.06 27.32
C LYS A 105 10.47 4.99 26.80
N GLY A 106 10.34 4.63 25.52
CA GLY A 106 11.19 3.64 24.87
C GLY A 106 10.79 2.18 25.09
N ASN A 107 9.85 1.88 26.00
CA ASN A 107 9.40 0.51 26.27
C ASN A 107 8.04 0.24 25.64
N ILE A 108 7.83 -0.98 25.17
CA ILE A 108 6.50 -1.51 24.92
C ILE A 108 5.86 -1.79 26.28
N ILE A 109 4.68 -1.24 26.51
CA ILE A 109 3.99 -1.33 27.81
C ILE A 109 2.64 -2.05 27.74
N TYR A 110 2.12 -2.25 26.53
CA TYR A 110 0.87 -2.95 26.28
C TYR A 110 0.79 -3.40 24.83
N GLU A 111 0.29 -4.61 24.61
CA GLU A 111 0.05 -5.17 23.28
C GLU A 111 -1.23 -6.01 23.30
N ASP A 112 -2.05 -5.86 22.26
CA ASP A 112 -3.19 -6.73 22.00
C ASP A 112 -3.23 -7.14 20.53
N TYR A 113 -3.64 -8.38 20.30
CA TYR A 113 -3.66 -8.98 18.98
C TYR A 113 -4.98 -9.73 18.75
N TRP A 114 -5.60 -9.49 17.60
CA TRP A 114 -6.88 -10.08 17.20
C TRP A 114 -6.74 -10.79 15.86
N LYS A 115 -7.78 -11.55 15.48
CA LYS A 115 -7.92 -12.18 14.15
C LYS A 115 -6.74 -13.08 13.75
N ASN A 116 -6.24 -13.86 14.71
CA ASN A 116 -5.10 -14.77 14.55
C ASN A 116 -3.80 -14.05 14.13
N THR A 117 -3.64 -12.80 14.57
CA THR A 117 -2.35 -12.10 14.48
C THR A 117 -1.60 -12.22 15.80
N GLN A 118 -0.31 -11.89 15.74
CA GLN A 118 0.68 -11.97 16.81
C GLN A 118 1.82 -10.99 16.47
N GLY A 119 2.78 -10.79 17.37
CA GLY A 119 3.81 -9.75 17.24
C GLY A 119 4.66 -9.78 15.97
N ASP A 120 4.86 -10.96 15.36
CA ASP A 120 5.59 -11.13 14.10
C ASP A 120 4.68 -11.22 12.85
N SER A 121 3.37 -10.96 13.02
CA SER A 121 2.44 -10.94 11.89
C SER A 121 2.73 -9.80 10.93
N LEU A 122 2.71 -10.10 9.63
CA LEU A 122 2.90 -9.11 8.58
C LEU A 122 1.62 -8.33 8.30
N PHE A 123 1.78 -7.04 7.99
CA PHE A 123 0.71 -6.13 7.60
C PHE A 123 1.09 -5.36 6.34
N GLY A 124 0.08 -4.99 5.53
CA GLY A 124 0.28 -4.01 4.47
C GLY A 124 0.49 -2.63 5.09
N LEU A 125 1.66 -2.02 4.89
CA LEU A 125 1.98 -0.70 5.47
C LEU A 125 1.21 0.46 4.83
N HIS A 126 0.69 0.27 3.61
CA HIS A 126 -0.03 1.31 2.87
C HIS A 126 0.74 2.65 2.87
N SER A 127 0.07 3.77 3.15
CA SER A 127 0.70 5.09 3.17
C SER A 127 1.69 5.29 4.32
N LEU A 128 1.79 4.40 5.32
CA LEU A 128 2.86 4.45 6.32
C LEU A 128 4.24 4.32 5.66
N THR A 129 4.33 3.63 4.51
CA THR A 129 5.55 3.55 3.70
C THR A 129 6.07 4.94 3.27
N LYS A 130 5.22 5.95 3.13
CA LYS A 130 5.67 7.32 2.77
C LYS A 130 6.58 7.92 3.84
N THR A 131 6.26 7.69 5.12
CA THR A 131 7.10 8.12 6.24
C THR A 131 8.45 7.41 6.21
N MET A 132 8.47 6.11 5.91
CA MET A 132 9.72 5.37 5.76
C MET A 132 10.57 5.93 4.60
N ASN A 133 9.95 6.25 3.47
CA ASN A 133 10.66 6.87 2.34
C ASN A 133 11.26 8.23 2.71
N ALA A 134 10.55 9.06 3.48
CA ALA A 134 11.08 10.34 3.96
C ALA A 134 12.27 10.17 4.91
N LEU A 135 12.23 9.18 5.80
CA LEU A 135 13.37 8.83 6.67
C LEU A 135 14.58 8.36 5.86
N LEU A 136 14.36 7.46 4.89
CA LEU A 136 15.42 6.98 4.00
C LEU A 136 16.03 8.11 3.17
N MET A 137 15.22 9.07 2.73
CA MET A 137 15.72 10.28 2.05
C MET A 137 16.63 11.10 2.97
N GLY A 138 16.29 11.23 4.25
CA GLY A 138 17.14 11.88 5.25
C GLY A 138 18.52 11.22 5.36
N HIS A 139 18.56 9.89 5.48
CA HIS A 139 19.82 9.15 5.50
C HIS A 139 20.59 9.23 4.17
N ALA A 140 19.90 9.18 3.03
CA ALA A 140 20.56 9.34 1.74
C ALA A 140 21.24 10.72 1.58
N ILE A 141 20.69 11.75 2.22
CA ILE A 141 21.32 13.08 2.30
C ILE A 141 22.51 13.08 3.27
N GLU A 142 22.34 12.50 4.47
CA GLU A 142 23.40 12.37 5.47
C GLU A 142 24.63 11.61 4.93
N ASP A 143 24.39 10.53 4.19
CA ASP A 143 25.42 9.70 3.56
C ASP A 143 26.04 10.34 2.29
N GLY A 144 25.50 11.47 1.83
CA GLY A 144 26.01 12.20 0.67
C GLY A 144 25.61 11.62 -0.69
N TYR A 145 24.66 10.67 -0.75
CA TYR A 145 24.10 10.19 -2.03
C TYR A 145 23.20 11.23 -2.71
N ILE A 146 22.58 12.11 -1.93
CA ILE A 146 21.70 13.18 -2.39
C ILE A 146 22.13 14.49 -1.72
N GLU A 147 22.42 15.53 -2.50
CA GLU A 147 22.95 16.79 -1.95
C GLU A 147 21.95 17.49 -1.02
N SER A 148 20.69 17.59 -1.44
CA SER A 148 19.60 18.15 -0.64
C SER A 148 18.25 17.78 -1.26
N VAL A 149 17.16 18.10 -0.57
CA VAL A 149 15.80 17.97 -1.13
C VAL A 149 15.47 19.07 -2.16
N ASP A 150 16.28 20.12 -2.27
CA ASP A 150 16.00 21.28 -3.14
C ASP A 150 16.47 21.07 -4.58
N ILE A 151 17.15 19.96 -4.86
CA ILE A 151 17.58 19.62 -6.22
C ILE A 151 16.43 18.98 -7.02
N PRO A 152 16.44 19.12 -8.36
CA PRO A 152 15.45 18.47 -9.22
C PRO A 152 15.51 16.95 -9.13
N ALA A 153 14.34 16.30 -9.04
CA ALA A 153 14.21 14.84 -9.06
C ALA A 153 14.65 14.25 -10.42
N SER A 154 14.61 15.04 -11.49
CA SER A 154 15.10 14.66 -12.82
C SER A 154 16.60 14.32 -12.84
N ASN A 155 17.38 14.74 -11.84
CA ASN A 155 18.76 14.30 -11.66
C ASN A 155 18.86 12.77 -11.51
N PHE A 156 17.82 12.14 -10.97
CA PHE A 156 17.73 10.68 -10.75
C PHE A 156 16.73 10.01 -11.69
N ILE A 157 15.69 10.73 -12.13
CA ILE A 157 14.68 10.27 -13.09
C ILE A 157 15.00 10.88 -14.46
N ASN A 158 15.85 10.22 -15.24
CA ASN A 158 16.35 10.75 -16.51
C ASN A 158 15.23 11.03 -17.53
N GLU A 159 14.14 10.27 -17.48
CA GLU A 159 12.96 10.42 -18.33
C GLU A 159 12.23 11.75 -18.14
N TRP A 160 12.51 12.48 -17.05
CA TRP A 160 11.91 13.80 -16.79
C TRP A 160 12.73 14.96 -17.36
N LYS A 161 13.99 14.73 -17.77
CA LYS A 161 14.84 15.77 -18.38
C LYS A 161 14.25 16.22 -19.73
N GLY A 162 14.18 17.52 -19.95
CA GLY A 162 13.57 18.12 -21.15
C GLY A 162 12.03 18.07 -21.15
N THR A 163 11.40 17.72 -20.03
CA THR A 163 9.93 17.70 -19.91
C THR A 163 9.44 18.76 -18.92
N GLU A 164 8.13 18.99 -18.85
CA GLU A 164 7.50 19.84 -17.83
C GLU A 164 7.81 19.41 -16.37
N LYS A 165 8.29 18.18 -16.16
CA LYS A 165 8.65 17.63 -14.85
C LYS A 165 10.11 17.88 -14.46
N GLU A 166 10.91 18.42 -15.37
CA GLU A 166 12.36 18.55 -15.21
C GLU A 166 12.74 19.29 -13.93
N ASN A 167 11.97 20.32 -13.56
CA ASN A 167 12.27 21.18 -12.42
C ASN A 167 11.50 20.80 -11.13
N ILE A 168 10.75 19.69 -11.12
CA ILE A 168 10.11 19.20 -9.89
C ILE A 168 11.22 18.80 -8.91
N THR A 169 11.26 19.42 -7.74
CA THR A 169 12.28 19.10 -6.73
C THR A 169 11.91 17.85 -5.93
N ILE A 170 12.90 17.26 -5.26
CA ILE A 170 12.65 16.19 -4.29
C ILE A 170 11.72 16.68 -3.17
N ARG A 171 11.89 17.92 -2.70
CA ARG A 171 11.04 18.57 -1.69
C ARG A 171 9.58 18.60 -2.14
N ASP A 172 9.33 18.96 -3.39
CA ASP A 172 7.97 18.99 -3.94
C ASP A 172 7.33 17.60 -3.88
N LEU A 173 8.06 16.55 -4.23
CA LEU A 173 7.56 15.17 -4.16
C LEU A 173 7.27 14.74 -2.71
N LEU A 174 8.19 15.00 -1.78
CA LEU A 174 8.03 14.66 -0.36
C LEU A 174 6.84 15.37 0.29
N ASN A 175 6.54 16.59 -0.16
CA ASN A 175 5.44 17.41 0.33
C ASN A 175 4.13 17.21 -0.45
N MET A 176 4.07 16.23 -1.37
CA MET A 176 2.90 16.01 -2.25
C MET A 176 2.53 17.25 -3.07
N ALA A 177 3.52 18.06 -3.39
CA ALA A 177 3.40 19.33 -4.10
C ALA A 177 4.03 19.32 -5.50
N GLY A 178 4.37 18.15 -6.04
CA GLY A 178 4.95 18.03 -7.39
C GLY A 178 4.01 18.39 -8.54
N GLY A 179 2.74 18.74 -8.27
CA GLY A 179 1.74 18.99 -9.32
C GLY A 179 1.29 17.74 -10.07
N LEU A 180 1.72 16.56 -9.61
CA LEU A 180 1.37 15.25 -10.17
C LEU A 180 0.05 14.79 -9.56
N LYS A 181 -0.96 14.62 -10.41
CA LYS A 181 -2.30 14.24 -9.95
C LYS A 181 -2.57 12.77 -10.20
N GLU A 182 -2.91 12.09 -9.11
CA GLU A 182 -3.38 10.71 -9.16
C GLU A 182 -4.78 10.65 -9.81
N ASP A 183 -4.96 9.71 -10.75
CA ASP A 183 -6.27 9.38 -11.27
C ASP A 183 -6.96 8.38 -10.32
N TYR A 184 -8.27 8.51 -10.15
CA TYR A 184 -9.08 7.53 -9.41
C TYR A 184 -9.76 6.58 -10.38
N ASN A 185 -9.04 6.17 -11.41
CA ASN A 185 -9.50 5.20 -12.38
C ASN A 185 -9.14 3.79 -11.88
N PHE A 186 -10.13 2.91 -11.80
CA PHE A 186 -9.95 1.52 -11.37
C PHE A 186 -10.03 0.55 -12.56
N SER A 187 -9.89 1.02 -13.79
CA SER A 187 -9.69 0.16 -14.95
C SER A 187 -8.38 -0.62 -14.81
N PRO A 188 -8.30 -1.90 -15.21
CA PRO A 188 -7.05 -2.66 -15.22
C PRO A 188 -5.93 -1.97 -16.01
N THR A 189 -6.25 -1.14 -16.99
CA THR A 189 -5.29 -0.41 -17.82
C THR A 189 -4.92 0.99 -17.29
N SER A 190 -5.52 1.43 -16.18
CA SER A 190 -5.20 2.73 -15.58
C SER A 190 -3.81 2.74 -14.96
N GLN A 191 -3.18 3.92 -14.90
CA GLN A 191 -1.85 4.04 -14.32
C GLN A 191 -1.84 3.72 -12.83
N ARG A 192 -2.92 4.06 -12.11
CA ARG A 192 -3.10 3.67 -10.71
C ARG A 192 -3.04 2.17 -10.53
N ILE A 193 -3.81 1.42 -11.30
CA ILE A 193 -3.83 -0.05 -11.18
C ILE A 193 -2.51 -0.66 -11.62
N GLN A 194 -1.86 -0.09 -12.64
CA GLN A 194 -0.52 -0.53 -13.04
C GLN A 194 0.54 -0.27 -11.97
N ARG A 195 0.50 0.85 -11.23
CA ARG A 195 1.38 1.10 -10.08
C ARG A 195 1.16 0.15 -8.91
N ILE A 196 -0.08 -0.31 -8.70
CA ILE A 196 -0.42 -1.19 -7.57
C ILE A 196 -0.18 -2.67 -7.90
N MET A 197 -0.51 -3.10 -9.13
CA MET A 197 -0.59 -4.52 -9.49
C MET A 197 0.21 -4.88 -10.75
N GLY A 198 0.63 -3.89 -11.53
CA GLY A 198 1.39 -4.06 -12.76
C GLY A 198 2.74 -4.73 -12.54
N THR A 199 3.35 -5.12 -13.65
CA THR A 199 4.69 -5.70 -13.67
C THR A 199 5.78 -4.65 -13.90
N ASP A 200 5.40 -3.46 -14.37
CA ASP A 200 6.28 -2.32 -14.59
C ASP A 200 5.70 -1.08 -13.88
N ILE A 201 5.92 -1.02 -12.57
CA ILE A 201 5.43 0.08 -11.73
C ILE A 201 6.21 1.39 -11.98
N THR A 202 7.45 1.28 -12.45
CA THR A 202 8.36 2.42 -12.68
C THR A 202 7.86 3.24 -13.84
N THR A 203 7.59 2.61 -14.99
CA THR A 203 6.98 3.29 -16.13
C THR A 203 5.66 3.93 -15.75
N ALA A 204 4.81 3.20 -15.00
CA ALA A 204 3.51 3.72 -14.56
C ALA A 204 3.63 4.93 -13.61
N ALA A 205 4.71 5.04 -12.83
CA ALA A 205 4.99 6.20 -11.97
C ALA A 205 5.58 7.39 -12.75
N ILE A 206 6.47 7.14 -13.70
CA ILE A 206 7.16 8.19 -14.47
C ILE A 206 6.18 9.00 -15.34
N ILE A 207 5.17 8.35 -15.91
CA ILE A 207 4.27 8.96 -16.92
C ILE A 207 3.04 9.65 -16.32
N VAL A 208 2.97 9.83 -14.99
CA VAL A 208 1.88 10.57 -14.34
C VAL A 208 1.82 11.99 -14.91
N PRO A 209 0.66 12.50 -15.35
CA PRO A 209 0.57 13.84 -15.92
C PRO A 209 0.77 14.94 -14.86
N VAL A 210 1.28 16.09 -15.29
CA VAL A 210 1.31 17.31 -14.47
C VAL A 210 -0.04 18.04 -14.65
N ASP A 211 -0.72 18.35 -13.56
CA ASP A 211 -2.01 19.06 -13.55
C ASP A 211 -1.86 20.51 -13.05
N ALA A 212 -0.77 20.82 -12.36
CA ALA A 212 -0.44 22.16 -11.87
C ALA A 212 1.07 22.35 -11.69
N PRO A 213 1.59 23.59 -11.63
CA PRO A 213 3.00 23.84 -11.36
C PRO A 213 3.45 23.27 -10.00
N ALA A 214 4.68 22.77 -9.93
CA ALA A 214 5.27 22.28 -8.69
C ALA A 214 5.29 23.36 -7.59
N GLY A 215 5.12 22.94 -6.33
CA GLY A 215 5.08 23.79 -5.14
C GLY A 215 3.77 24.56 -4.93
N THR A 216 2.81 24.51 -5.87
CA THR A 216 1.62 25.38 -5.85
C THR A 216 0.36 24.73 -5.29
N VAL A 217 0.26 23.40 -5.35
CA VAL A 217 -0.92 22.64 -4.94
C VAL A 217 -0.52 21.36 -4.23
N PHE A 218 -1.33 20.92 -3.27
CA PHE A 218 -1.18 19.61 -2.64
C PHE A 218 -2.06 18.58 -3.36
N PHE A 219 -1.44 17.57 -3.96
CA PHE A 219 -2.12 16.39 -4.48
C PHE A 219 -1.59 15.15 -3.79
N SER A 220 -2.44 14.47 -3.01
CA SER A 220 -2.09 13.17 -2.43
C SER A 220 -1.93 12.14 -3.55
N CYS A 221 -0.68 11.95 -3.97
CA CYS A 221 -0.23 10.99 -4.97
C CYS A 221 0.51 9.81 -4.32
#